data_AF-A0A3C0B9T9-F1
#
_entry.id   AF-A0A3C0B9T9-F1
#
_cell.length_a   1.000
_cell.length_b   1.000
_cell.length_c   1.000
_cell.angle_alpha   90.00
_cell.angle_beta   90.00
_cell.angle_gamma   90.00
#
_symmetry.space_group_name_H-M   'P 1'
#
loop_
_entity.id
_entity.type
_entity.pdbx_description
1 polymer ?
#
loop_
_entity_poly.entity_id
_entity_poly.type
_entity_poly.pdbx_seq_one_letter_code
_entity_poly.pdbx_strand_id
1 'polypeptide(L)'
;MKVNVPEIVKMDPWLIPVAEDIKLRHRRFVNRLSCIEEIAGNISKFANAYKFFGFNYSAQKRGWFYREWAPNALQLWLAGDFNQWDPYAHPLTRIQNGVWELFLDDKTYKNTFVHGSKLKTYVQTHETIRARIPAYIRRVIQDEITKDYTGQLWIDKYDWENDNFVPDLEKKLFIYECHVGMAQEKPAVGSYTEFTRNILPKIKGLGYNAIQLMAIQEHPYYGSFGYHVANFFAPSSRFG
;
A
#
# COMPACT_ATOMS: atom_id res chain seq x y z
N MET A 1 43.02 -14.87 -17.49
CA MET A 1 41.57 -15.05 -17.28
C MET A 1 40.87 -13.78 -17.70
N LYS A 2 39.93 -13.82 -18.66
CA LYS A 2 39.14 -12.63 -19.00
C LYS A 2 38.27 -12.29 -17.80
N VAL A 3 38.61 -11.22 -17.09
CA VAL A 3 37.78 -10.68 -16.02
C VAL A 3 36.42 -10.38 -16.64
N ASN A 4 35.35 -11.05 -16.20
CA ASN A 4 34.01 -10.78 -16.71
C ASN A 4 33.58 -9.40 -16.16
N VAL A 5 33.83 -8.35 -16.94
CA VAL A 5 33.51 -6.96 -16.61
C VAL A 5 32.01 -6.73 -16.85
N PRO A 6 31.25 -6.15 -15.89
CA PRO A 6 29.83 -5.86 -16.09
C PRO A 6 29.59 -4.99 -17.33
N GLU A 7 28.50 -5.21 -18.06
CA GLU A 7 28.20 -4.45 -19.29
C GLU A 7 28.19 -2.93 -19.06
N ILE A 8 27.65 -2.46 -17.93
CA ILE A 8 27.64 -1.02 -17.60
C ILE A 8 29.05 -0.44 -17.50
N VAL A 9 30.04 -1.21 -17.06
CA VAL A 9 31.45 -0.78 -16.99
C VAL A 9 32.10 -0.75 -18.38
N LYS A 10 31.61 -1.58 -19.32
CA LYS A 10 32.04 -1.51 -20.72
C LYS A 10 31.45 -0.28 -21.42
N MET A 11 30.21 0.07 -21.08
CA MET A 11 29.52 1.25 -21.60
C MET A 11 30.09 2.56 -21.03
N ASP A 12 30.50 2.55 -19.77
CA ASP A 12 31.13 3.67 -19.09
C ASP A 12 32.44 3.26 -18.39
N PRO A 13 33.60 3.45 -19.05
CA PRO A 13 34.91 3.12 -18.50
C PRO A 13 35.28 3.86 -17.21
N TRP A 14 34.60 4.96 -16.84
CA TRP A 14 34.83 5.65 -15.57
C TRP A 14 34.45 4.77 -14.36
N LEU A 15 33.68 3.71 -14.58
CA LEU A 15 33.29 2.75 -13.56
C LEU A 15 34.35 1.66 -13.30
N ILE A 16 35.44 1.60 -14.07
CA ILE A 16 36.51 0.60 -13.91
C ILE A 16 37.04 0.53 -12.46
N PRO A 17 37.33 1.65 -11.76
CA PRO A 17 37.85 1.60 -10.40
C PRO A 17 36.90 0.95 -9.38
N VAL A 18 35.59 0.90 -9.67
CA VAL A 18 34.54 0.35 -8.80
C VAL A 18 33.87 -0.90 -9.40
N ALA A 19 34.48 -1.53 -10.41
CA ALA A 19 33.88 -2.64 -11.13
C ALA A 19 33.57 -3.86 -10.23
N GLU A 20 34.42 -4.14 -9.23
CA GLU A 20 34.18 -5.23 -8.27
C GLU A 20 32.98 -4.96 -7.36
N ASP A 21 32.78 -3.72 -6.92
CA ASP A 21 31.60 -3.34 -6.12
C ASP A 21 30.30 -3.52 -6.92
N ILE A 22 30.32 -3.17 -8.21
CA ILE A 22 29.19 -3.38 -9.12
C ILE A 22 28.89 -4.87 -9.25
N LYS A 23 29.92 -5.72 -9.40
CA LYS A 23 29.73 -7.19 -9.44
C LYS A 23 29.17 -7.73 -8.14
N LEU A 24 29.64 -7.24 -6.99
CA LEU A 24 29.13 -7.66 -5.68
C LEU A 24 27.67 -7.27 -5.49
N ARG A 25 27.28 -6.05 -5.90
CA ARG A 25 25.87 -5.60 -5.89
C ARG A 25 25.00 -6.47 -6.78
N HIS A 26 25.43 -6.77 -8.00
CA HIS A 26 24.69 -7.64 -8.91
C HIS A 26 24.56 -9.06 -8.35
N ARG A 27 25.63 -9.63 -7.78
CA ARG A 27 25.58 -10.95 -7.14
C ARG A 27 24.62 -10.99 -5.96
N ARG A 28 24.62 -9.95 -5.12
CA ARG A 28 23.67 -9.81 -4.01
C ARG A 28 22.23 -9.74 -4.52
N PHE A 29 21.97 -9.02 -5.61
CA PHE A 29 20.67 -8.95 -6.24
C PHE A 29 20.22 -10.33 -6.75
N VAL A 30 21.04 -11.00 -7.57
CA VAL A 30 20.72 -12.33 -8.13
C VAL A 30 20.48 -13.35 -7.02
N ASN A 31 21.38 -13.41 -6.02
CA ASN A 31 21.22 -14.34 -4.90
C ASN A 31 19.92 -14.09 -4.13
N ARG A 32 19.57 -12.81 -3.88
CA ARG A 32 18.33 -12.48 -3.18
C ARG A 32 17.09 -12.83 -4.01
N LEU A 33 17.14 -12.59 -5.32
CA LEU A 33 16.06 -12.97 -6.23
C LEU A 33 15.86 -14.48 -6.21
N SER A 34 16.93 -15.27 -6.36
CA SER A 34 16.85 -16.74 -6.28
C SER A 34 16.24 -17.22 -4.96
N CYS A 35 16.63 -16.66 -3.81
CA CYS A 35 16.00 -17.00 -2.53
C CYS A 35 14.48 -16.68 -2.50
N ILE A 36 14.07 -15.57 -3.11
CA ILE A 36 12.64 -15.21 -3.21
C ILE A 36 11.91 -16.22 -4.11
N GLU A 37 12.50 -16.61 -5.23
CA GLU A 37 11.93 -17.55 -6.18
C GLU A 37 11.84 -18.98 -5.61
N GLU A 38 12.82 -19.40 -4.80
CA GLU A 38 12.77 -20.67 -4.06
C GLU A 38 11.61 -20.71 -3.06
N ILE A 39 11.33 -19.61 -2.36
CA ILE A 39 10.28 -19.54 -1.32
C ILE A 39 8.89 -19.30 -1.93
N ALA A 40 8.77 -18.38 -2.88
CA ALA A 40 7.48 -17.91 -3.40
C ALA A 40 7.17 -18.40 -4.82
N GLY A 41 8.10 -19.12 -5.46
CA GLY A 41 8.02 -19.57 -6.85
C GLY A 41 8.43 -18.50 -7.86
N ASN A 42 8.03 -17.23 -7.66
CA ASN A 42 8.52 -16.10 -8.45
C ASN A 42 8.30 -14.76 -7.73
N ILE A 43 8.98 -13.70 -8.20
CA ILE A 43 8.88 -12.35 -7.64
C ILE A 43 7.45 -11.77 -7.68
N SER A 44 6.66 -12.10 -8.72
CA SER A 44 5.28 -11.61 -8.84
C SER A 44 4.38 -12.18 -7.75
N LYS A 45 4.48 -13.49 -7.45
CA LYS A 45 3.76 -14.11 -6.34
C LYS A 45 4.17 -13.49 -5.00
N PHE A 46 5.46 -13.25 -4.78
CA PHE A 46 5.97 -12.59 -3.58
C PHE A 46 5.43 -11.17 -3.42
N ALA A 47 5.39 -10.39 -4.50
CA ALA A 47 4.90 -9.00 -4.51
C ALA A 47 3.38 -8.86 -4.27
N ASN A 48 2.62 -9.96 -4.32
CA ASN A 48 1.17 -9.97 -4.09
C ASN A 48 0.78 -10.25 -2.62
N ALA A 49 1.67 -9.97 -1.67
CA ALA A 49 1.46 -10.23 -0.24
C ALA A 49 0.19 -9.56 0.34
N TYR A 50 -0.29 -8.46 -0.25
CA TYR A 50 -1.55 -7.80 0.12
C TYR A 50 -2.81 -8.66 -0.07
N LYS A 51 -2.72 -9.77 -0.82
CA LYS A 51 -3.79 -10.77 -0.95
C LYS A 51 -3.84 -11.72 0.25
N PHE A 52 -2.79 -11.74 1.06
CA PHE A 52 -2.68 -12.54 2.27
C PHE A 52 -2.78 -11.68 3.54
N PHE A 53 -2.01 -10.58 3.60
CA PHE A 53 -2.00 -9.62 4.70
C PHE A 53 -3.10 -8.57 4.59
N GLY A 54 -3.43 -7.95 5.73
CA GLY A 54 -4.58 -7.04 5.85
C GLY A 54 -5.90 -7.79 5.85
N PHE A 55 -6.96 -7.13 5.42
CA PHE A 55 -8.31 -7.69 5.38
C PHE A 55 -8.61 -8.31 4.01
N ASN A 56 -8.90 -9.61 3.99
CA ASN A 56 -9.23 -10.34 2.77
C ASN A 56 -10.44 -11.25 3.00
N TYR A 57 -11.46 -11.11 2.16
CA TYR A 57 -12.66 -11.95 2.22
C TYR A 57 -12.38 -13.33 1.59
N SER A 58 -12.83 -14.38 2.27
CA SER A 58 -12.80 -15.77 1.77
C SER A 58 -14.21 -16.24 1.47
N ALA A 59 -14.54 -16.37 0.18
CA ALA A 59 -15.82 -16.96 -0.24
C ALA A 59 -15.98 -18.42 0.21
N GLN A 60 -14.88 -19.18 0.23
CA GLN A 60 -14.88 -20.58 0.68
C GLN A 60 -15.19 -20.72 2.17
N LYS A 61 -14.63 -19.83 3.01
CA LYS A 61 -14.85 -19.85 4.47
C LYS A 61 -16.03 -18.99 4.92
N ARG A 62 -16.58 -18.17 4.01
CA ARG A 62 -17.68 -17.22 4.26
C ARG A 62 -17.36 -16.28 5.42
N GLY A 63 -16.32 -15.47 5.24
CA GLY A 63 -15.89 -14.49 6.23
C GLY A 63 -14.60 -13.79 5.85
N TRP A 64 -14.12 -12.92 6.74
CA TRP A 64 -12.93 -12.11 6.55
C TRP A 64 -11.75 -12.68 7.34
N PHE A 65 -10.61 -12.83 6.67
CA PHE A 65 -9.33 -12.97 7.35
C PHE A 65 -8.73 -11.59 7.55
N TYR A 66 -8.26 -11.33 8.76
CA TYR A 66 -7.32 -10.27 9.07
C TYR A 66 -5.97 -10.89 9.43
N ARG A 67 -4.91 -10.48 8.73
CA ARG A 67 -3.53 -10.91 9.04
C ARG A 67 -2.56 -9.75 9.16
N GLU A 68 -1.70 -9.81 10.16
CA GLU A 68 -0.69 -8.80 10.43
C GLU A 68 0.66 -9.44 10.77
N TRP A 69 1.75 -8.85 10.30
CA TRP A 69 3.09 -9.30 10.68
C TRP A 69 3.61 -8.46 11.85
N ALA A 70 3.66 -9.07 13.03
CA ALA A 70 4.11 -8.42 14.26
C ALA A 70 4.89 -9.44 15.11
N PRO A 71 6.10 -9.84 14.69
CA PRO A 71 6.82 -10.97 15.27
C PRO A 71 7.16 -10.78 16.76
N ASN A 72 7.33 -9.52 17.17
CA ASN A 72 7.73 -9.12 18.52
C ASN A 72 6.54 -8.68 19.41
N ALA A 73 5.30 -8.73 18.90
CA ALA A 73 4.13 -8.50 19.73
C ALA A 73 3.92 -9.67 20.70
N LEU A 74 3.46 -9.39 21.91
CA LEU A 74 3.05 -10.41 22.87
C LEU A 74 1.63 -10.90 22.58
N GLN A 75 0.77 -9.97 22.15
CA GLN A 75 -0.61 -10.25 21.77
C GLN A 75 -1.11 -9.12 20.85
N LEU A 76 -2.01 -9.47 19.93
CA LEU A 76 -2.76 -8.52 19.11
C LEU A 76 -4.27 -8.69 19.33
N TRP A 77 -5.00 -7.59 19.26
CA TRP A 77 -6.47 -7.59 19.16
C TRP A 77 -6.94 -6.66 18.06
N LEU A 78 -8.13 -6.92 17.53
CA LEU A 78 -8.84 -6.01 16.63
C LEU A 78 -9.98 -5.34 17.38
N ALA A 79 -10.07 -4.01 17.25
CA ALA A 79 -11.21 -3.24 17.75
C ALA A 79 -11.73 -2.32 16.64
N GLY A 80 -13.02 -2.05 16.67
CA GLY A 80 -13.66 -1.17 15.71
C GLY A 80 -15.15 -1.07 15.93
N ASP A 81 -15.85 -0.43 14.99
CA ASP A 81 -17.30 -0.22 15.09
C ASP A 81 -18.06 -1.54 15.28
N PHE A 82 -17.59 -2.61 14.64
CA PHE A 82 -18.21 -3.94 14.67
C PHE A 82 -18.28 -4.59 16.05
N ASN A 83 -17.43 -4.16 17.00
CA ASN A 83 -17.35 -4.69 18.35
C ASN A 83 -17.44 -3.59 19.42
N GLN A 84 -18.02 -2.44 19.08
CA GLN A 84 -18.18 -1.29 19.97
C GLN A 84 -16.84 -0.80 20.56
N TRP A 85 -15.75 -0.96 19.80
CA TRP A 85 -14.40 -0.56 20.22
C TRP A 85 -13.88 -1.24 21.48
N ASP A 86 -14.38 -2.43 21.84
CA ASP A 86 -13.77 -3.24 22.89
C ASP A 86 -12.38 -3.73 22.43
N PRO A 87 -11.28 -3.28 23.06
CA PRO A 87 -9.93 -3.59 22.64
C PRO A 87 -9.50 -5.03 22.95
N TYR A 88 -10.28 -5.80 23.71
CA TYR A 88 -9.93 -7.15 24.13
C TYR A 88 -10.85 -8.24 23.54
N ALA A 89 -11.96 -7.85 22.94
CA ALA A 89 -12.98 -8.80 22.47
C ALA A 89 -12.51 -9.73 21.33
N HIS A 90 -11.54 -9.32 20.50
CA HIS A 90 -11.14 -10.08 19.31
C HIS A 90 -9.63 -10.29 19.25
N PRO A 91 -9.07 -11.20 20.08
CA PRO A 91 -7.65 -11.54 20.04
C PRO A 91 -7.30 -12.24 18.72
N LEU A 92 -6.13 -11.92 18.17
CA LEU A 92 -5.57 -12.65 17.04
C LEU A 92 -4.79 -13.86 17.56
N THR A 93 -4.71 -14.89 16.74
CA THR A 93 -3.87 -16.07 16.99
C THR A 93 -2.54 -15.93 16.27
N ARG A 94 -1.42 -16.12 16.97
CA ARG A 94 -0.10 -16.19 16.33
C ARG A 94 0.01 -17.48 15.52
N ILE A 95 0.24 -17.35 14.23
CA ILE A 95 0.55 -18.47 13.33
C ILE A 95 2.08 -18.51 13.09
N GLN A 96 2.52 -18.98 11.92
CA GLN A 96 3.94 -19.13 11.62
C GLN A 96 4.63 -17.78 11.31
N ASN A 97 5.95 -17.73 11.50
CA ASN A 97 6.84 -16.63 11.09
C ASN A 97 6.46 -15.24 11.64
N GLY A 98 5.84 -15.19 12.83
CA GLY A 98 5.46 -13.92 13.48
C GLY A 98 4.23 -13.25 12.87
N VAL A 99 3.47 -13.97 12.04
CA VAL A 99 2.18 -13.54 11.53
C VAL A 99 1.10 -13.85 12.56
N TRP A 100 0.14 -12.95 12.69
CA TRP A 100 -1.05 -13.07 13.50
C TRP A 100 -2.28 -13.12 12.61
N GLU A 101 -3.28 -13.90 12.99
CA GLU A 101 -4.51 -14.11 12.21
C GLU A 101 -5.76 -14.01 13.08
N LEU A 102 -6.80 -13.35 12.56
CA LEU A 102 -8.17 -13.39 13.07
C LEU A 102 -9.11 -13.72 11.90
N PHE A 103 -10.12 -14.54 12.18
CA PHE A 103 -11.21 -14.83 11.25
C PHE A 103 -12.53 -14.29 11.80
N LEU A 104 -13.22 -13.48 10.99
CA LEU A 104 -14.54 -12.93 11.28
C LEU A 104 -15.55 -13.58 10.33
N ASP A 105 -16.35 -14.51 10.83
CA ASP A 105 -17.32 -15.24 10.01
C ASP A 105 -18.57 -14.41 9.66
N ASP A 106 -19.17 -14.68 8.51
CA ASP A 106 -20.37 -13.97 8.06
C ASP A 106 -21.59 -14.22 8.94
N LYS A 107 -21.69 -15.39 9.58
CA LYS A 107 -22.85 -15.72 10.41
C LYS A 107 -22.93 -14.77 11.61
N THR A 108 -21.78 -14.38 12.15
CA THR A 108 -21.66 -13.49 13.31
C THR A 108 -21.55 -12.01 12.89
N TYR A 109 -20.73 -11.68 11.89
CA TYR A 109 -20.29 -10.30 11.66
C TYR A 109 -20.84 -9.63 10.39
N LYS A 110 -21.65 -10.32 9.58
CA LYS A 110 -22.14 -9.77 8.29
C LYS A 110 -22.83 -8.40 8.40
N ASN A 111 -23.47 -8.11 9.53
CA ASN A 111 -24.21 -6.86 9.73
C ASN A 111 -23.42 -5.80 10.52
N THR A 112 -22.26 -6.14 11.08
CA THR A 112 -21.48 -5.24 11.94
C THR A 112 -20.09 -4.94 11.39
N PHE A 113 -19.46 -5.89 10.71
CA PHE A 113 -18.19 -5.71 10.00
C PHE A 113 -18.44 -5.43 8.52
N VAL A 114 -18.86 -4.20 8.24
CA VAL A 114 -19.40 -3.77 6.95
C VAL A 114 -18.52 -2.69 6.29
N HIS A 115 -18.78 -2.40 5.02
CA HIS A 115 -18.09 -1.33 4.32
C HIS A 115 -18.19 -0.01 5.10
N GLY A 116 -17.06 0.66 5.28
CA GLY A 116 -16.98 1.91 6.02
C GLY A 116 -16.75 1.75 7.53
N SER A 117 -16.83 0.54 8.08
CA SER A 117 -16.51 0.28 9.50
C SER A 117 -15.09 0.73 9.82
N LYS A 118 -14.95 1.51 10.88
CA LYS A 118 -13.67 1.99 11.41
C LYS A 118 -13.04 0.93 12.30
N LEU A 119 -11.71 0.85 12.30
CA LEU A 119 -10.96 -0.15 13.05
C LEU A 119 -9.52 0.28 13.40
N LYS A 120 -8.97 -0.33 14.45
CA LYS A 120 -7.55 -0.31 14.83
C LYS A 120 -7.12 -1.66 15.40
N THR A 121 -5.84 -1.97 15.29
CA THR A 121 -5.22 -3.12 15.94
C THR A 121 -4.49 -2.70 17.19
N TYR A 122 -4.79 -3.34 18.30
CA TYR A 122 -4.13 -3.11 19.58
C TYR A 122 -2.95 -4.06 19.69
N VAL A 123 -1.76 -3.50 19.84
CA VAL A 123 -0.49 -4.23 19.89
C VAL A 123 0.04 -4.19 21.31
N GLN A 124 0.13 -5.35 21.96
CA GLN A 124 0.79 -5.48 23.26
C GLN A 124 2.28 -5.74 23.07
N THR A 125 3.09 -4.93 23.75
CA THR A 125 4.51 -5.16 24.01
C THR A 125 4.71 -5.43 25.50
N HIS A 126 5.96 -5.64 25.92
CA HIS A 126 6.30 -5.79 27.34
C HIS A 126 6.02 -4.52 28.16
N GLU A 127 5.93 -3.36 27.52
CA GLU A 127 5.81 -2.06 28.18
C GLU A 127 4.38 -1.50 28.15
N THR A 128 3.64 -1.78 27.08
CA THR A 128 2.43 -1.02 26.77
C THR A 128 1.53 -1.74 25.77
N ILE A 129 0.27 -1.36 25.74
CA ILE A 129 -0.67 -1.71 24.69
C ILE A 129 -0.96 -0.42 23.91
N ARG A 130 -0.75 -0.45 22.59
CA ARG A 130 -1.02 0.72 21.75
C ARG A 130 -1.87 0.35 20.54
N ALA A 131 -2.84 1.22 20.24
CA ALA A 131 -3.59 1.13 19.01
C ALA A 131 -2.70 1.52 17.80
N ARG A 132 -2.86 0.79 16.71
CA ARG A 132 -2.18 0.98 15.43
C ARG A 132 -3.18 0.82 14.29
N ILE A 133 -2.91 1.49 13.19
CA ILE A 133 -3.62 1.23 11.94
C ILE A 133 -2.97 0.00 11.30
N PRO A 134 -3.75 -0.99 10.81
CA PRO A 134 -3.19 -2.17 10.14
C PRO A 134 -2.29 -1.79 8.96
N ALA A 135 -1.14 -2.45 8.81
CA ALA A 135 -0.11 -2.05 7.85
C ALA A 135 -0.58 -2.13 6.38
N TYR A 136 -1.49 -3.07 6.11
CA TYR A 136 -2.08 -3.34 4.79
C TYR A 136 -3.49 -2.75 4.64
N ILE A 137 -3.88 -1.78 5.47
CA ILE A 137 -5.17 -1.11 5.33
C ILE A 137 -5.25 -0.40 3.96
N ARG A 138 -6.43 -0.46 3.33
CA ARG A 138 -6.66 0.12 1.98
C ARG A 138 -7.35 1.47 2.01
N ARG A 139 -7.85 1.87 3.17
CA ARG A 139 -8.40 3.20 3.40
C ARG A 139 -8.19 3.60 4.84
N VAL A 140 -7.86 4.86 5.04
CA VAL A 140 -7.83 5.49 6.35
C VAL A 140 -8.60 6.80 6.26
N ILE A 141 -9.11 7.27 7.38
CA ILE A 141 -9.82 8.54 7.44
C ILE A 141 -9.27 9.34 8.62
N GLN A 142 -9.28 10.66 8.48
CA GLN A 142 -8.94 11.58 9.56
C GLN A 142 -10.22 12.04 10.23
N ASP A 143 -10.25 11.99 11.56
CA ASP A 143 -11.34 12.60 12.32
C ASP A 143 -11.21 14.13 12.32
N GLU A 144 -12.29 14.84 12.04
CA GLU A 144 -12.23 16.29 11.86
C GLU A 144 -11.96 17.07 13.15
N ILE A 145 -12.24 16.49 14.31
CA ILE A 145 -12.11 17.17 15.60
C ILE A 145 -10.75 16.82 16.22
N THR A 146 -10.50 15.53 16.41
CA THR A 146 -9.28 15.02 17.07
C THR A 146 -8.07 15.04 16.15
N LYS A 147 -8.27 15.10 14.83
CA LYS A 147 -7.25 14.97 13.79
C LYS A 147 -6.51 13.63 13.81
N ASP A 148 -6.99 12.65 14.59
CA ASP A 148 -6.47 11.30 14.62
C ASP A 148 -6.89 10.51 13.37
N TYR A 149 -6.05 9.56 12.98
CA TYR A 149 -6.32 8.69 11.84
C TYR A 149 -6.83 7.33 12.31
N THR A 150 -7.76 6.78 11.54
CA THR A 150 -8.35 5.47 11.80
C THR A 150 -8.43 4.66 10.50
N GLY A 151 -8.16 3.36 10.58
CA GLY A 151 -8.35 2.45 9.47
C GLY A 151 -9.83 2.28 9.15
N GLN A 152 -10.17 2.14 7.88
CA GLN A 152 -11.55 1.94 7.44
C GLN A 152 -11.62 0.70 6.54
N LEU A 153 -12.57 -0.20 6.82
CA LEU A 153 -12.82 -1.35 5.98
C LEU A 153 -13.38 -0.89 4.63
N TRP A 154 -12.64 -1.18 3.56
CA TRP A 154 -13.01 -0.82 2.19
C TRP A 154 -13.26 -2.09 1.38
N ILE A 155 -14.52 -2.31 1.00
CA ILE A 155 -15.01 -3.53 0.34
C ILE A 155 -15.29 -3.26 -1.15
N ASP A 156 -15.27 -2.00 -1.56
CA ASP A 156 -15.69 -1.60 -2.90
C ASP A 156 -14.68 -2.06 -3.97
N LYS A 157 -15.21 -2.48 -5.12
CA LYS A 157 -14.46 -2.84 -6.31
C LYS A 157 -14.88 -1.92 -7.43
N TYR A 158 -13.95 -1.08 -7.88
CA TYR A 158 -14.16 -0.29 -9.07
C TYR A 158 -14.22 -1.21 -10.30
N ASP A 159 -15.28 -1.05 -11.12
CA ASP A 159 -15.39 -1.70 -12.42
C ASP A 159 -14.64 -0.88 -13.45
N TRP A 160 -13.64 -1.50 -14.09
CA TRP A 160 -12.85 -0.88 -15.14
C TRP A 160 -13.48 -1.01 -16.53
N GLU A 161 -14.70 -1.53 -16.65
CA GLU A 161 -15.47 -1.63 -17.90
C GLU A 161 -14.72 -2.36 -19.03
N ASN A 162 -13.89 -3.35 -18.68
CA ASN A 162 -12.97 -4.06 -19.60
C ASN A 162 -11.92 -3.15 -20.27
N ASP A 163 -11.50 -2.06 -19.61
CA ASP A 163 -10.39 -1.24 -20.07
C ASP A 163 -9.17 -2.12 -20.37
N ASN A 164 -8.69 -2.00 -21.61
CA ASN A 164 -7.56 -2.73 -22.16
C ASN A 164 -6.44 -1.78 -22.59
N PHE A 165 -6.40 -0.56 -22.03
CA PHE A 165 -5.34 0.39 -22.29
C PHE A 165 -3.96 -0.24 -22.06
N VAL A 166 -3.12 -0.16 -23.10
CA VAL A 166 -1.72 -0.55 -23.04
C VAL A 166 -0.89 0.69 -23.39
N PRO A 167 0.04 1.12 -22.52
CA PRO A 167 0.90 2.25 -22.84
C PRO A 167 1.83 1.89 -24.01
N ASP A 168 2.01 2.85 -24.92
CA ASP A 168 2.97 2.73 -26.01
C ASP A 168 4.38 3.03 -25.48
N LEU A 169 5.16 1.96 -25.24
CA LEU A 169 6.49 2.04 -24.63
C LEU A 169 7.58 2.52 -25.59
N GLU A 170 7.30 2.63 -26.89
CA GLU A 170 8.30 3.12 -27.87
C GLU A 170 8.30 4.65 -27.97
N LYS A 171 7.22 5.31 -27.51
CA LYS A 171 7.12 6.78 -27.52
C LYS A 171 7.98 7.42 -26.45
N LYS A 172 8.59 8.56 -26.81
CA LYS A 172 9.21 9.46 -25.83
C LYS A 172 8.15 9.95 -24.84
N LEU A 173 8.49 9.94 -23.56
CA LEU A 173 7.61 10.40 -22.50
C LEU A 173 7.59 11.93 -22.45
N PHE A 174 6.40 12.50 -22.56
CA PHE A 174 6.07 13.87 -22.21
C PHE A 174 5.21 13.80 -20.95
N ILE A 175 5.87 14.00 -19.80
CA ILE A 175 5.30 13.76 -18.48
C ILE A 175 4.72 15.05 -17.90
N TYR A 176 3.45 15.00 -17.52
CA TYR A 176 2.82 16.04 -16.70
C TYR A 176 2.88 15.62 -15.23
N GLU A 177 3.79 16.21 -14.46
CA GLU A 177 3.84 16.02 -13.00
C GLU A 177 2.73 16.80 -12.33
N CYS A 178 2.01 16.17 -11.41
CA CYS A 178 0.87 16.79 -10.78
C CYS A 178 0.57 16.25 -9.38
N HIS A 179 -0.14 17.08 -8.63
CA HIS A 179 -0.64 16.79 -7.30
C HIS A 179 -2.14 17.09 -7.25
N VAL A 180 -2.97 16.04 -7.03
CA VAL A 180 -4.44 16.12 -7.10
C VAL A 180 -5.01 17.23 -6.20
N GLY A 181 -4.58 17.27 -4.94
CA GLY A 181 -5.13 18.19 -3.94
C GLY A 181 -4.94 19.68 -4.22
N MET A 182 -3.98 20.09 -5.06
CA MET A 182 -3.71 21.51 -5.33
C MET A 182 -3.94 21.88 -6.79
N ALA A 183 -4.60 21.01 -7.55
CA ALA A 183 -4.81 21.20 -8.98
C ALA A 183 -6.03 22.09 -9.30
N GLN A 184 -6.77 22.55 -8.29
CA GLN A 184 -7.97 23.38 -8.46
C GLN A 184 -7.66 24.86 -8.17
N GLU A 185 -8.44 25.77 -8.76
CA GLU A 185 -8.31 27.21 -8.52
C GLU A 185 -8.88 27.66 -7.16
N LYS A 186 -9.77 26.85 -6.57
CA LYS A 186 -10.35 27.13 -5.26
C LYS A 186 -9.30 26.98 -4.14
N PRO A 187 -9.37 27.78 -3.06
CA PRO A 187 -8.47 27.66 -1.90
C PRO A 187 -8.89 26.48 -1.00
N ALA A 188 -8.97 25.28 -1.56
CA ALA A 188 -9.35 24.07 -0.87
C ALA A 188 -8.70 22.85 -1.54
N VAL A 189 -8.62 21.75 -0.80
CA VAL A 189 -8.10 20.49 -1.34
C VAL A 189 -9.02 19.97 -2.45
N GLY A 190 -8.45 19.74 -3.63
CA GLY A 190 -9.12 19.14 -4.77
C GLY A 190 -9.32 17.63 -4.64
N SER A 191 -10.37 17.12 -5.25
CA SER A 191 -10.69 15.69 -5.30
C SER A 191 -10.17 14.99 -6.55
N TYR A 192 -10.08 13.66 -6.51
CA TYR A 192 -9.79 12.82 -7.67
C TYR A 192 -10.81 13.06 -8.80
N THR A 193 -12.09 13.17 -8.47
CA THR A 193 -13.15 13.42 -9.46
C THR A 193 -12.99 14.77 -10.14
N GLU A 194 -12.64 15.83 -9.39
CA GLU A 194 -12.35 17.14 -9.98
C GLU A 194 -11.10 17.12 -10.85
N PHE A 195 -10.05 16.39 -10.43
CA PHE A 195 -8.86 16.21 -11.25
C PHE A 195 -9.19 15.51 -12.58
N THR A 196 -9.97 14.43 -12.53
CA THR A 196 -10.44 13.69 -13.72
C THR A 196 -11.23 14.58 -14.67
N ARG A 197 -12.18 15.37 -14.16
CA ARG A 197 -13.06 16.21 -14.99
C ARG A 197 -12.36 17.47 -15.54
N ASN A 198 -11.57 18.14 -14.71
CA ASN A 198 -11.09 19.49 -15.01
C ASN A 198 -9.65 19.53 -15.50
N ILE A 199 -8.82 18.54 -15.15
CA ILE A 199 -7.36 18.59 -15.35
C ILE A 199 -6.92 17.61 -16.42
N LEU A 200 -7.40 16.36 -16.41
CA LEU A 200 -7.04 15.38 -17.44
C LEU A 200 -7.31 15.87 -18.88
N PRO A 201 -8.44 16.53 -19.21
CA PRO A 201 -8.66 17.05 -20.57
C PRO A 201 -7.63 18.13 -20.96
N LYS A 202 -7.19 18.96 -20.01
CA LYS A 202 -6.16 19.98 -20.24
C LYS A 202 -4.80 19.35 -20.52
N ILE A 203 -4.41 18.36 -19.71
CA ILE A 203 -3.15 17.61 -19.89
C ILE A 203 -3.12 16.97 -21.29
N LYS A 204 -4.23 16.31 -21.68
CA LYS A 204 -4.37 15.70 -23.00
C LYS A 204 -4.32 16.74 -24.12
N GLY A 205 -5.03 17.88 -23.96
CA GLY A 205 -5.05 18.97 -24.94
C GLY A 205 -3.69 19.64 -25.16
N LEU A 206 -2.83 19.64 -24.13
CA LEU A 206 -1.44 20.12 -24.21
C LEU A 206 -0.49 19.12 -24.87
N GLY A 207 -0.92 17.89 -25.16
CA GLY A 207 -0.14 16.88 -25.87
C GLY A 207 0.78 16.02 -24.98
N TYR A 208 0.62 16.08 -23.65
CA TYR A 208 1.31 15.15 -22.75
C TYR A 208 0.77 13.72 -22.92
N ASN A 209 1.65 12.73 -22.80
CA ASN A 209 1.32 11.30 -22.97
C ASN A 209 1.56 10.46 -21.71
N ALA A 210 2.05 11.07 -20.64
CA ALA A 210 2.25 10.43 -19.36
C ALA A 210 1.91 11.40 -18.22
N ILE A 211 1.44 10.85 -17.10
CA ILE A 211 1.13 11.61 -15.88
C ILE A 211 1.96 11.04 -14.74
N GLN A 212 2.75 11.89 -14.10
CA GLN A 212 3.39 11.56 -12.83
C GLN A 212 2.48 12.05 -11.71
N LEU A 213 1.79 11.11 -11.07
CA LEU A 213 0.78 11.40 -10.05
C LEU A 213 1.43 11.32 -8.65
N MET A 214 1.58 12.48 -8.01
CA MET A 214 2.23 12.59 -6.71
C MET A 214 1.24 12.45 -5.55
N ALA A 215 1.78 12.20 -4.35
CA ALA A 215 1.05 12.22 -3.09
C ALA A 215 -0.15 11.24 -2.99
N ILE A 216 -0.09 10.12 -3.72
CA ILE A 216 -1.16 9.13 -3.74
C ILE A 216 -1.19 8.29 -2.47
N GLN A 217 -0.05 7.83 -1.97
CA GLN A 217 -0.02 7.08 -0.71
C GLN A 217 -0.38 8.00 0.46
N GLU A 218 -1.15 7.50 1.44
CA GLU A 218 -1.62 8.34 2.54
C GLU A 218 -0.45 8.86 3.39
N HIS A 219 -0.47 10.17 3.60
CA HIS A 219 0.52 10.94 4.33
C HIS A 219 -0.21 11.92 5.28
N PRO A 220 -0.09 11.77 6.62
CA PRO A 220 -0.83 12.60 7.57
C PRO A 220 -0.48 14.09 7.48
N TYR A 221 0.78 14.42 7.17
CA TYR A 221 1.24 15.80 7.03
C TYR A 221 1.11 16.26 5.58
N TYR A 222 0.09 17.07 5.28
CA TYR A 222 -0.17 17.56 3.93
C TYR A 222 1.01 18.39 3.35
N GLY A 223 1.70 19.16 4.20
CA GLY A 223 2.90 19.91 3.82
C GLY A 223 4.11 19.05 3.45
N SER A 224 4.04 17.73 3.61
CA SER A 224 5.08 16.81 3.14
C SER A 224 5.05 16.58 1.62
N PHE A 225 4.03 17.07 0.92
CA PHE A 225 3.84 16.83 -0.51
C PHE A 225 3.78 15.35 -0.89
N GLY A 226 3.35 14.50 0.05
CA GLY A 226 3.30 13.05 -0.13
C GLY A 226 4.56 12.28 0.28
N TYR A 227 5.65 12.95 0.66
CA TYR A 227 6.91 12.28 0.97
C TYR A 227 6.94 11.60 2.34
N HIS A 228 6.08 12.01 3.28
CA HIS A 228 6.00 11.41 4.62
C HIS A 228 4.82 10.43 4.70
N VAL A 229 4.94 9.30 3.98
CA VAL A 229 3.92 8.25 3.93
C VAL A 229 3.75 7.58 5.30
N ALA A 230 2.49 7.39 5.72
CA ALA A 230 2.15 6.62 6.93
C ALA A 230 1.42 5.32 6.63
N ASN A 231 0.60 5.26 5.56
CA ASN A 231 -0.16 4.06 5.20
C ASN A 231 0.08 3.72 3.72
N PHE A 232 1.03 2.81 3.47
CA PHE A 232 1.56 2.53 2.13
C PHE A 232 0.55 1.92 1.15
N PHE A 233 -0.50 1.28 1.66
CA PHE A 233 -1.54 0.62 0.86
C PHE A 233 -2.84 1.42 0.76
N ALA A 234 -2.92 2.59 1.41
CA ALA A 234 -4.09 3.46 1.36
C ALA A 234 -3.82 4.64 0.44
N PRO A 235 -4.63 4.84 -0.62
CA PRO A 235 -4.70 6.13 -1.30
C PRO A 235 -5.08 7.24 -0.32
N SER A 236 -4.56 8.46 -0.51
CA SER A 236 -4.85 9.57 0.40
C SER A 236 -6.34 9.91 0.36
N SER A 237 -6.96 9.81 1.52
CA SER A 237 -8.40 10.01 1.72
C SER A 237 -8.86 11.46 1.53
N ARG A 238 -7.93 12.41 1.56
CA ARG A 238 -8.23 13.84 1.36
C ARG A 238 -8.79 14.15 -0.02
N PHE A 239 -8.50 13.33 -1.01
CA PHE A 239 -8.91 13.55 -2.39
C PHE A 239 -10.15 12.72 -2.78
N GLY A 240 -10.60 11.80 -1.92
CA GLY A 240 -11.70 10.86 -2.19
C GLY A 240 -11.51 9.51 -1.52
#